data_AF-A0A928F689-F1
#
_entry.id   AF-A0A928F689-F1
#
_cell.length_a   1.000
_cell.length_b   1.000
_cell.length_c   1.000
_cell.angle_alpha   90.00
_cell.angle_beta   90.00
_cell.angle_gamma   90.00
#
_symmetry.space_group_name_H-M   'P 1'
#
loop_
_entity.id
_entity.type
_entity.pdbx_description
1 polymer ?
#
loop_
_entity_poly.entity_id
_entity_poly.type
_entity_poly.pdbx_seq_one_letter_code
_entity_poly.pdbx_strand_id
1 'polypeptide(L)'
;MKPSFRIAAATVALIMLLSLLPGCELLPSGGGAVSVTSIDIEGSEKRSLRVGDVCVLEVLQTHIATEDLTWSVDGDAVTVDEYGIVVGKKAGVATVMVCYDHFYDTVEFTVSGDGLNGGEDGDGDGDEENEITSDPYVNVSKAEFYANYTPAKSFTDAYYRTMHGLLSGSLEVPGQAPTVAASRPKQGGRYVRNTEMRYEDNGNTYVVLDAAGNVAFKVYRGAAYITLEEVAAYMFAFGGADGAFPANYTSSKKTNPETSPWGEYLRVNHSYFLGDTERYPREPKLPNITGCGGSLQYWEMDIGTGSYNNGNKITRGACRLVYGRNDLDGDGVYEKDELHVFYTYNHYDDFQEYLNYQGGWGERFGYETNGSSAIKGPSPYVSVTYSALSARGNSALSMYVVPEKQRPLAA
;
A
#
# COMPACT_ATOMS: atom_id res chain seq x y z
N MET A 1 -23.54 36.09 -32.02
CA MET A 1 -23.39 34.62 -32.12
C MET A 1 -22.79 34.13 -30.83
N LYS A 2 -23.59 33.47 -29.99
CA LYS A 2 -23.17 32.84 -28.73
C LYS A 2 -23.03 31.33 -28.99
N PRO A 3 -21.97 30.65 -28.51
CA PRO A 3 -21.91 29.21 -28.58
C PRO A 3 -22.85 28.60 -27.52
N SER A 4 -23.63 27.64 -27.96
CA SER A 4 -24.59 26.86 -27.19
C SER A 4 -23.88 25.88 -26.26
N PHE A 5 -24.15 25.98 -24.96
CA PHE A 5 -23.90 24.93 -23.98
C PHE A 5 -24.73 23.70 -24.35
N ARG A 6 -24.06 22.60 -24.69
CA ARG A 6 -24.64 21.25 -24.66
C ARG A 6 -24.12 20.58 -23.39
N ILE A 7 -24.78 20.82 -22.27
CA ILE A 7 -24.65 19.96 -21.10
C ILE A 7 -25.43 18.69 -21.44
N ALA A 8 -24.70 17.58 -21.55
CA ALA A 8 -25.22 16.30 -22.00
C ALA A 8 -26.26 15.76 -21.01
N ALA A 9 -27.32 15.16 -21.54
CA ALA A 9 -28.47 14.63 -20.83
C ALA A 9 -28.15 13.52 -19.79
N ALA A 10 -26.90 13.04 -19.71
CA ALA A 10 -26.46 12.04 -18.75
C ALA A 10 -26.42 12.57 -17.30
N THR A 11 -25.99 13.81 -17.09
CA THR A 11 -25.91 14.42 -15.73
C THR A 11 -27.29 14.67 -15.13
N VAL A 12 -28.32 14.87 -15.97
CA VAL A 12 -29.71 15.12 -15.51
C VAL A 12 -30.43 13.81 -15.15
N ALA A 13 -30.07 12.69 -15.77
CA ALA A 13 -30.63 11.38 -15.43
C ALA A 13 -30.13 10.88 -14.06
N LEU A 14 -28.87 11.17 -13.72
CA LEU A 14 -28.26 10.78 -12.44
C LEU A 14 -28.85 11.54 -11.24
N ILE A 15 -29.11 12.85 -11.40
CA ILE A 15 -29.77 13.68 -10.37
C ILE A 15 -31.22 13.23 -10.12
N MET A 16 -31.92 12.70 -11.12
CA MET A 16 -33.28 12.19 -10.94
C MET A 16 -33.32 10.82 -10.23
N LEU A 17 -32.28 10.00 -10.33
CA LEU A 17 -32.20 8.71 -9.64
C LEU A 17 -32.02 8.84 -8.12
N LEU A 18 -31.36 9.92 -7.66
CA LEU A 18 -31.15 10.24 -6.24
C LEU A 18 -32.44 10.53 -5.45
N SER A 19 -33.53 10.94 -6.12
CA SER A 19 -34.82 11.19 -5.47
C SER A 19 -35.67 9.93 -5.19
N LEU A 20 -35.19 8.74 -5.56
CA LEU A 20 -35.95 7.48 -5.48
C LEU A 20 -35.35 6.43 -4.53
N LEU A 21 -34.24 6.74 -3.84
CA LEU A 21 -33.68 5.85 -2.81
C LEU A 21 -34.36 6.10 -1.45
N PRO A 22 -34.97 5.08 -0.81
CA PRO A 22 -35.53 5.23 0.52
C PRO A 22 -34.38 5.25 1.55
N GLY A 23 -34.15 6.39 2.21
CA GLY A 23 -33.19 6.45 3.34
C GLY A 23 -32.62 7.83 3.69
N CYS A 24 -32.78 8.86 2.86
CA CYS A 24 -32.27 10.21 3.17
C CYS A 24 -33.17 10.92 4.20
N GLU A 25 -33.01 10.63 5.49
CA GLU A 25 -33.55 11.49 6.55
C GLU A 25 -32.51 12.54 6.98
N LEU A 26 -32.80 13.79 6.64
CA LEU A 26 -32.08 14.98 7.08
C LEU A 26 -32.37 15.27 8.56
N LEU A 27 -31.46 14.88 9.46
CA LEU A 27 -31.42 15.44 10.82
C LEU A 27 -29.97 15.73 11.25
N PRO A 28 -29.66 16.96 11.70
CA PRO A 28 -28.31 17.30 12.17
C PRO A 28 -28.16 16.92 13.64
N SER A 29 -27.24 16.00 13.97
CA SER A 29 -26.80 15.80 15.35
C SER A 29 -25.56 16.64 15.64
N GLY A 30 -25.69 17.56 16.61
CA GLY A 30 -24.62 18.43 17.06
C GLY A 30 -23.50 17.70 17.80
N GLY A 31 -22.29 17.88 17.29
CA GLY A 31 -21.01 17.60 17.93
C GLY A 31 -19.95 18.08 16.97
N GLY A 32 -19.08 19.01 17.40
CA GLY A 32 -18.16 19.80 16.55
C GLY A 32 -17.70 19.12 15.27
N ALA A 33 -18.46 19.30 14.19
CA ALA A 33 -18.31 18.56 12.96
C ALA A 33 -17.27 19.26 12.08
N VAL A 34 -16.22 18.54 11.73
CA VAL A 34 -15.43 18.88 10.54
C VAL A 34 -16.41 18.83 9.37
N SER A 35 -16.64 19.98 8.73
CA SER A 35 -17.56 20.06 7.59
C SER A 35 -16.87 19.49 6.36
N VAL A 36 -17.37 18.38 5.83
CA VAL A 36 -17.00 17.89 4.49
C VAL A 36 -17.34 18.97 3.47
N THR A 37 -16.41 19.30 2.58
CA THR A 37 -16.60 20.34 1.54
C THR A 37 -16.48 19.81 0.11
N SER A 38 -15.86 18.65 -0.07
CA SER A 38 -15.83 17.87 -1.30
C SER A 38 -15.66 16.39 -0.94
N ILE A 39 -15.92 15.53 -1.91
CA ILE A 39 -15.46 14.15 -1.93
C ILE A 39 -14.68 13.97 -3.23
N ASP A 40 -13.55 13.29 -3.19
CA ASP A 40 -12.65 13.15 -4.33
C ASP A 40 -12.13 11.71 -4.35
N ILE A 41 -12.32 11.02 -5.48
CA ILE A 41 -11.75 9.70 -5.73
C ILE A 41 -10.28 9.91 -6.09
N GLU A 42 -9.38 9.21 -5.39
CA GLU A 42 -7.95 9.26 -5.66
C GLU A 42 -7.66 8.79 -7.11
N GLY A 43 -6.76 9.50 -7.81
CA GLY A 43 -6.21 9.06 -9.09
C GLY A 43 -6.84 9.75 -10.31
N SER A 44 -6.78 9.10 -11.47
CA SER A 44 -7.28 9.67 -12.72
C SER A 44 -8.79 9.54 -12.87
N GLU A 45 -9.43 10.56 -13.47
CA GLU A 45 -10.85 10.57 -13.86
C GLU A 45 -11.24 9.40 -14.79
N LYS A 46 -10.25 8.74 -15.39
CA LYS A 46 -10.41 7.60 -16.30
C LYS A 46 -9.46 6.47 -15.91
N ARG A 47 -9.97 5.24 -15.87
CA ARG A 47 -9.20 4.01 -15.61
C ARG A 47 -9.49 2.95 -16.67
N SER A 48 -8.56 2.03 -16.87
CA SER A 48 -8.70 0.92 -17.82
C SER A 48 -8.60 -0.42 -17.09
N LEU A 49 -9.47 -1.36 -17.45
CA LEU A 49 -9.49 -2.73 -16.93
C LEU A 49 -9.62 -3.74 -18.07
N ARG A 50 -9.23 -4.97 -17.83
CA ARG A 50 -9.68 -6.16 -18.58
C ARG A 50 -10.87 -6.78 -17.88
N VAL A 51 -11.55 -7.69 -18.57
CA VAL A 51 -12.58 -8.53 -17.93
C VAL A 51 -11.92 -9.40 -16.86
N GLY A 52 -12.42 -9.38 -15.64
CA GLY A 52 -11.85 -10.09 -14.49
C GLY A 52 -10.89 -9.26 -13.64
N ASP A 53 -10.35 -8.16 -14.17
CA ASP A 53 -9.48 -7.27 -13.39
C ASP A 53 -10.24 -6.63 -12.23
N VAL A 54 -9.54 -6.48 -11.12
CA VAL A 54 -10.01 -5.80 -9.91
C VAL A 54 -9.25 -4.47 -9.76
N CYS A 55 -9.94 -3.45 -9.27
CA CYS A 55 -9.37 -2.14 -8.98
C CYS A 55 -10.00 -1.56 -7.73
N VAL A 56 -9.20 -1.02 -6.81
CA VAL A 56 -9.72 -0.33 -5.61
C VAL A 56 -9.77 1.16 -5.89
N LEU A 57 -10.91 1.77 -5.55
CA LEU A 57 -11.08 3.21 -5.50
C LEU A 57 -10.94 3.67 -4.05
N GLU A 58 -10.24 4.78 -3.86
CA GLU A 58 -10.09 5.41 -2.55
C GLU A 58 -10.67 6.81 -2.58
N VAL A 59 -11.17 7.24 -1.43
CA VAL A 59 -11.69 8.59 -1.23
C VAL A 59 -10.66 9.36 -0.40
N LEU A 60 -10.23 10.52 -0.89
CA LEU A 60 -9.20 11.35 -0.25
C LEU A 60 -9.63 12.03 1.07
N GLN A 61 -10.86 11.79 1.51
CA GLN A 61 -11.46 12.43 2.69
C GLN A 61 -11.33 11.52 3.92
N THR A 62 -10.49 11.93 4.87
CA THR A 62 -10.02 11.10 6.00
C THR A 62 -10.96 11.09 7.21
N HIS A 63 -11.96 11.97 7.21
CA HIS A 63 -12.97 12.11 8.26
C HIS A 63 -14.32 11.46 7.90
N ILE A 64 -14.40 10.80 6.74
CA ILE A 64 -15.56 10.02 6.32
C ILE A 64 -15.26 8.55 6.59
N ALA A 65 -16.07 7.89 7.41
CA ALA A 65 -15.94 6.46 7.60
C ALA A 65 -16.32 5.73 6.31
N THR A 66 -15.60 4.65 5.95
CA THR A 66 -15.87 3.89 4.72
C THR A 66 -17.31 3.38 4.66
N GLU A 67 -17.90 3.01 5.79
CA GLU A 67 -19.29 2.57 5.91
C GLU A 67 -20.34 3.66 5.61
N ASP A 68 -19.95 4.94 5.64
CA ASP A 68 -20.84 6.05 5.30
C ASP A 68 -20.83 6.38 3.79
N LEU A 69 -19.91 5.78 3.03
CA LEU A 69 -19.80 5.98 1.59
C LEU A 69 -20.84 5.12 0.86
N THR A 70 -21.51 5.73 -0.12
CA THR A 70 -22.40 5.01 -1.03
C THR A 70 -21.79 4.94 -2.42
N TRP A 71 -21.54 3.71 -2.88
CA TRP A 71 -21.01 3.45 -4.21
C TRP A 71 -22.11 3.03 -5.18
N SER A 72 -21.98 3.46 -6.44
CA SER A 72 -22.92 3.07 -7.51
C SER A 72 -22.23 3.01 -8.87
N VAL A 73 -22.84 2.31 -9.82
CA VAL A 73 -22.35 2.19 -11.21
C VAL A 73 -23.43 2.63 -12.19
N ASP A 74 -23.04 3.47 -13.14
CA ASP A 74 -23.78 3.70 -14.37
C ASP A 74 -23.14 2.91 -15.52
N GLY A 75 -23.90 1.98 -16.10
CA GLY A 75 -23.43 0.98 -17.05
C GLY A 75 -23.26 -0.41 -16.42
N ASP A 76 -22.88 -1.39 -17.26
CA ASP A 76 -22.81 -2.80 -16.89
C ASP A 76 -21.45 -3.44 -17.26
N ALA A 77 -20.47 -2.61 -17.62
CA ALA A 77 -19.10 -3.05 -17.89
C ALA A 77 -18.33 -3.41 -16.61
N VAL A 78 -18.70 -2.85 -15.46
CA VAL A 78 -18.09 -3.13 -14.14
C VAL A 78 -19.14 -3.36 -13.06
N THR A 79 -18.73 -3.91 -11.92
CA THR A 79 -19.45 -3.83 -10.64
C THR A 79 -18.62 -3.05 -9.64
N VAL A 80 -19.25 -2.38 -8.68
CA VAL A 80 -18.60 -1.81 -7.49
C VAL A 80 -19.29 -2.35 -6.24
N ASP A 81 -18.52 -2.62 -5.18
CA ASP A 81 -19.08 -2.97 -3.87
C ASP A 81 -19.08 -1.78 -2.88
N GLU A 82 -19.54 -2.03 -1.67
CA GLU A 82 -19.63 -1.01 -0.59
C GLU A 82 -18.28 -0.47 -0.12
N TYR A 83 -17.17 -1.10 -0.53
CA TYR A 83 -15.80 -0.69 -0.17
C TYR A 83 -15.06 -0.03 -1.34
N GLY A 84 -15.75 0.29 -2.44
CA GLY A 84 -15.14 0.92 -3.61
C GLY A 84 -14.33 -0.03 -4.48
N ILE A 85 -14.54 -1.34 -4.37
CA ILE A 85 -13.84 -2.34 -5.16
C ILE A 85 -14.58 -2.55 -6.49
N VAL A 86 -13.88 -2.25 -7.58
CA VAL A 86 -14.40 -2.32 -8.95
C VAL A 86 -13.90 -3.58 -9.65
N VAL A 87 -14.80 -4.35 -10.25
CA VAL A 87 -14.47 -5.56 -11.04
C VAL A 87 -14.92 -5.41 -12.48
N GLY A 88 -14.02 -5.62 -13.44
CA GLY A 88 -14.35 -5.66 -14.87
C GLY A 88 -15.23 -6.86 -15.22
N LYS A 89 -16.46 -6.64 -15.70
CA LYS A 89 -17.44 -7.69 -16.02
C LYS A 89 -17.47 -8.05 -17.50
N LYS A 90 -17.40 -7.06 -18.38
CA LYS A 90 -17.44 -7.24 -19.83
C LYS A 90 -16.87 -6.01 -20.52
N ALA A 91 -16.44 -6.18 -21.77
CA ALA A 91 -15.98 -5.08 -22.59
C ALA A 91 -17.03 -3.96 -22.69
N GLY A 92 -16.61 -2.72 -22.49
CA GLY A 92 -17.51 -1.56 -22.48
C GLY A 92 -16.97 -0.41 -21.66
N VAL A 93 -17.82 0.60 -21.45
CA VAL A 93 -17.53 1.73 -20.59
C VAL A 93 -18.58 1.77 -19.49
N ALA A 94 -18.17 2.04 -18.26
CA ALA A 94 -19.05 2.28 -17.13
C ALA A 94 -18.48 3.38 -16.25
N THR A 95 -19.33 4.11 -15.55
CA THR A 95 -18.93 5.15 -14.62
C THR A 95 -19.23 4.69 -13.21
N VAL A 96 -18.22 4.70 -12.35
CA VAL A 96 -18.40 4.44 -10.92
C VAL A 96 -18.50 5.78 -10.21
N MET A 97 -19.49 5.91 -9.31
CA MET A 97 -19.72 7.10 -8.51
C MET A 97 -19.62 6.75 -7.03
N VAL A 98 -18.94 7.61 -6.27
CA VAL A 98 -19.02 7.64 -4.81
C VAL A 98 -19.83 8.84 -4.35
N CYS A 99 -20.62 8.65 -3.30
CA CYS A 99 -21.43 9.72 -2.70
C CYS A 99 -21.29 9.70 -1.17
N TYR A 100 -21.23 10.89 -0.59
CA TYR A 100 -21.42 11.13 0.85
C TYR A 100 -22.29 12.38 1.02
N ASP A 101 -23.46 12.22 1.63
CA ASP A 101 -24.49 13.27 1.74
C ASP A 101 -24.85 13.88 0.37
N HIS A 102 -24.45 15.13 0.09
CA HIS A 102 -24.69 15.81 -1.18
C HIS A 102 -23.43 15.99 -2.04
N PHE A 103 -22.28 15.47 -1.58
CA PHE A 103 -21.02 15.46 -2.31
C PHE A 103 -20.90 14.15 -3.08
N TYR A 104 -20.41 14.24 -4.31
CA TYR A 104 -20.13 13.07 -5.14
C TYR A 104 -18.91 13.31 -6.01
N ASP A 105 -18.28 12.21 -6.40
CA ASP A 105 -17.25 12.18 -7.44
C ASP A 105 -17.40 10.92 -8.28
N THR A 106 -16.83 10.95 -9.49
CA THR A 106 -17.00 9.89 -10.49
C THR A 106 -15.69 9.54 -11.19
N VAL A 107 -15.55 8.26 -11.54
CA VAL A 107 -14.45 7.76 -12.37
C VAL A 107 -15.01 6.91 -13.51
N GLU A 108 -14.55 7.17 -14.74
CA GLU A 108 -14.92 6.39 -15.91
C GLU A 108 -13.98 5.19 -16.08
N PHE A 109 -14.54 3.99 -16.24
CA PHE A 109 -13.80 2.77 -16.54
C PHE A 109 -14.03 2.35 -17.98
N THR A 110 -12.94 2.10 -18.72
CA THR A 110 -12.96 1.39 -19.99
C THR A 110 -12.50 -0.05 -19.77
N VAL A 111 -13.38 -1.01 -20.04
CA VAL A 111 -13.09 -2.44 -19.93
C VAL A 111 -12.81 -3.02 -21.32
N SER A 112 -11.67 -3.68 -21.48
CA SER A 112 -11.24 -4.36 -22.70
C SER A 112 -11.59 -5.86 -22.64
N GLY A 113 -11.90 -6.44 -23.81
CA GLY A 113 -12.52 -7.77 -23.94
C GLY A 113 -11.57 -8.97 -24.02
N ASP A 114 -10.27 -8.78 -23.82
CA ASP A 114 -9.25 -9.80 -24.16
C ASP A 114 -9.22 -11.02 -23.20
N GLY A 115 -10.22 -11.19 -22.35
CA GLY A 115 -10.36 -12.37 -21.48
C GLY A 115 -11.10 -13.57 -22.10
N LEU A 116 -11.50 -13.54 -23.38
CA LEU A 116 -12.20 -14.67 -24.02
C LEU A 116 -11.95 -14.75 -25.55
N ASN A 117 -10.99 -15.58 -25.95
CA ASN A 117 -11.13 -16.57 -27.03
C ASN A 117 -9.87 -17.45 -27.09
N GLY A 118 -10.00 -18.70 -26.68
CA GLY A 118 -9.05 -19.75 -27.04
C GLY A 118 -8.98 -19.88 -28.56
N GLY A 119 -7.91 -19.36 -29.14
CA GLY A 119 -7.42 -19.83 -30.42
C GLY A 119 -6.50 -21.01 -30.16
N GLU A 120 -6.96 -22.21 -30.54
CA GLU A 120 -6.05 -23.32 -30.84
C GLU A 120 -4.99 -22.79 -31.81
N ASP A 121 -3.72 -22.77 -31.39
CA ASP A 121 -2.54 -22.99 -32.24
C ASP A 121 -1.27 -23.06 -31.36
N GLY A 122 -0.85 -24.29 -31.06
CA GLY A 122 0.53 -24.77 -31.18
C GLY A 122 1.67 -24.12 -30.39
N ASP A 123 2.20 -24.91 -29.44
CA ASP A 123 3.62 -25.07 -29.06
C ASP A 123 4.36 -23.93 -28.34
N GLY A 124 4.59 -24.12 -27.04
CA GLY A 124 5.82 -23.65 -26.37
C GLY A 124 5.64 -23.34 -24.88
N ASP A 125 6.26 -24.16 -24.03
CA ASP A 125 6.51 -23.97 -22.59
C ASP A 125 6.41 -22.51 -22.11
N GLY A 126 5.32 -22.19 -21.43
CA GLY A 126 5.13 -20.96 -20.67
C GLY A 126 4.01 -21.21 -19.67
N ASP A 127 4.31 -21.03 -18.38
CA ASP A 127 3.34 -21.16 -17.30
C ASP A 127 2.12 -20.28 -17.62
N GLU A 128 1.00 -20.90 -18.03
CA GLU A 128 -0.28 -20.19 -18.19
C GLU A 128 -0.67 -19.63 -16.82
N GLU A 129 -0.55 -18.31 -16.64
CA GLU A 129 -1.24 -17.59 -15.59
C GLU A 129 -2.75 -17.78 -15.82
N ASN A 130 -3.34 -18.75 -15.12
CA ASN A 130 -4.79 -18.90 -15.07
C ASN A 130 -5.40 -17.60 -14.55
N GLU A 131 -5.97 -16.82 -15.46
CA GLU A 131 -6.65 -15.55 -15.17
C GLU A 131 -7.84 -15.83 -14.24
N ILE A 132 -7.79 -15.31 -13.01
CA ILE A 132 -8.84 -15.51 -12.01
C ILE A 132 -9.99 -14.54 -12.34
N THR A 133 -11.04 -15.05 -12.98
CA THR A 133 -12.21 -14.24 -13.36
C THR A 133 -13.35 -14.28 -12.34
N SER A 134 -13.21 -15.07 -11.26
CA SER A 134 -14.19 -15.23 -10.18
C SER A 134 -13.53 -15.72 -8.89
N ASP A 135 -14.15 -15.47 -7.75
CA ASP A 135 -13.64 -15.85 -6.42
C ASP A 135 -13.41 -17.38 -6.30
N PRO A 136 -12.14 -17.84 -6.24
CA PRO A 136 -11.83 -19.26 -6.18
C PRO A 136 -11.91 -19.83 -4.75
N TYR A 137 -12.16 -18.99 -3.73
CA TYR A 137 -12.03 -19.36 -2.31
C TYR A 137 -13.37 -19.53 -1.59
N VAL A 138 -14.52 -19.27 -2.24
CA VAL A 138 -15.88 -19.35 -1.64
C VAL A 138 -16.15 -20.65 -0.87
N ASN A 139 -15.58 -21.77 -1.29
CA ASN A 139 -15.75 -23.08 -0.63
C ASN A 139 -14.43 -23.73 -0.22
N VAL A 140 -13.34 -22.96 -0.16
CA VAL A 140 -12.02 -23.46 0.22
C VAL A 140 -11.81 -23.21 1.71
N SER A 141 -11.58 -24.27 2.47
CA SER A 141 -11.24 -24.11 3.89
C SER A 141 -9.81 -23.56 4.05
N LYS A 142 -9.53 -22.86 5.16
CA LYS A 142 -8.15 -22.43 5.46
C LYS A 142 -7.14 -23.58 5.46
N ALA A 143 -7.52 -24.72 6.02
CA ALA A 143 -6.66 -25.90 6.07
C ALA A 143 -6.33 -26.42 4.67
N GLU A 144 -7.32 -26.45 3.77
CA GLU A 144 -7.14 -26.85 2.37
C GLU A 144 -6.25 -25.87 1.60
N PHE A 145 -6.48 -24.57 1.77
CA PHE A 145 -5.67 -23.53 1.16
C PHE A 145 -4.19 -23.62 1.59
N TYR A 146 -3.94 -23.70 2.90
CA TYR A 146 -2.57 -23.73 3.41
C TYR A 146 -1.86 -25.08 3.18
N ALA A 147 -2.58 -26.18 2.91
CA ALA A 147 -1.98 -27.46 2.56
C ALA A 147 -1.23 -27.43 1.20
N ASN A 148 -1.63 -26.54 0.28
CA ASN A 148 -1.01 -26.38 -1.03
C ASN A 148 -0.59 -24.93 -1.27
N TYR A 149 -0.13 -24.27 -0.21
CA TYR A 149 0.11 -22.83 -0.22
C TYR A 149 1.15 -22.40 -1.26
N THR A 150 0.80 -21.38 -2.04
CA THR A 150 1.74 -20.58 -2.82
C THR A 150 1.41 -19.09 -2.64
N PRO A 151 2.40 -18.18 -2.65
CA PRO A 151 2.14 -16.74 -2.64
C PRO A 151 1.24 -16.32 -3.82
N ALA A 152 0.50 -15.23 -3.63
CA ALA A 152 -0.38 -14.68 -4.66
C ALA A 152 0.41 -14.22 -5.89
N LYS A 153 -0.09 -14.57 -7.07
CA LYS A 153 0.57 -14.24 -8.35
C LYS A 153 0.00 -12.98 -9.04
N SER A 154 -1.18 -12.53 -8.62
CA SER A 154 -1.83 -11.34 -9.17
C SER A 154 -2.57 -10.57 -8.08
N PHE A 155 -2.89 -9.30 -8.39
CA PHE A 155 -3.73 -8.48 -7.53
C PHE A 155 -5.10 -9.11 -7.26
N THR A 156 -5.74 -9.66 -8.31
CA THR A 156 -7.05 -10.32 -8.19
C THR A 156 -7.00 -11.55 -7.27
N ASP A 157 -5.93 -12.35 -7.33
CA ASP A 157 -5.73 -13.47 -6.39
C ASP A 157 -5.64 -12.96 -4.94
N ALA A 158 -4.77 -11.96 -4.72
CA ALA A 158 -4.54 -11.38 -3.41
C ALA A 158 -5.81 -10.75 -2.81
N TYR A 159 -6.62 -10.11 -3.66
CA TYR A 159 -7.92 -9.56 -3.30
C TYR A 159 -8.86 -10.65 -2.77
N TYR A 160 -9.09 -11.72 -3.54
CA TYR A 160 -9.98 -12.79 -3.08
C TYR A 160 -9.42 -13.49 -1.83
N ARG A 161 -8.11 -13.69 -1.72
CA ARG A 161 -7.49 -14.19 -0.48
C ARG A 161 -7.83 -13.32 0.72
N THR A 162 -7.76 -11.99 0.57
CA THR A 162 -8.10 -11.06 1.65
C THR A 162 -9.57 -11.18 2.07
N MET A 163 -10.50 -11.31 1.13
CA MET A 163 -11.93 -11.51 1.44
C MET A 163 -12.20 -12.76 2.30
N HIS A 164 -11.32 -13.75 2.23
CA HIS A 164 -11.40 -15.00 2.98
C HIS A 164 -10.43 -15.09 4.18
N GLY A 165 -9.75 -14.00 4.53
CA GLY A 165 -8.79 -13.97 5.63
C GLY A 165 -7.56 -14.87 5.40
N LEU A 166 -7.09 -14.94 4.15
CA LEU A 166 -5.97 -15.76 3.69
C LEU A 166 -4.76 -14.88 3.32
N LEU A 167 -3.55 -15.36 3.61
CA LEU A 167 -2.32 -14.63 3.28
C LEU A 167 -2.03 -14.60 1.78
N SER A 168 -1.38 -13.52 1.35
CA SER A 168 -0.91 -13.34 -0.02
C SER A 168 0.62 -13.47 -0.16
N GLY A 169 1.37 -13.26 0.92
CA GLY A 169 2.84 -13.30 0.93
C GLY A 169 3.46 -14.62 1.42
N SER A 170 4.76 -14.63 1.66
CA SER A 170 5.44 -15.82 2.21
C SER A 170 4.92 -16.21 3.60
N LEU A 171 4.91 -17.52 3.90
CA LEU A 171 4.64 -18.07 5.24
C LEU A 171 5.89 -18.08 6.13
N GLU A 172 7.04 -17.60 5.62
CA GLU A 172 8.28 -17.59 6.36
C GLU A 172 8.13 -16.74 7.63
N VAL A 173 8.34 -17.38 8.79
CA VAL A 173 8.29 -16.68 10.07
C VAL A 173 9.54 -15.79 10.18
N PRO A 174 9.39 -14.46 10.37
CA PRO A 174 10.53 -13.56 10.42
C PRO A 174 11.47 -13.89 11.58
N GLY A 175 12.77 -13.91 11.28
CA GLY A 175 13.82 -13.75 12.29
C GLY A 175 13.79 -12.35 12.89
N GLN A 176 14.59 -12.13 13.95
CA GLN A 176 14.72 -10.81 14.57
C GLN A 176 15.52 -9.82 13.73
N ALA A 177 16.57 -10.26 13.05
CA ALA A 177 17.36 -9.38 12.19
C ALA A 177 16.83 -9.44 10.76
N PRO A 178 16.87 -8.32 9.99
CA PRO A 178 16.52 -8.36 8.58
C PRO A 178 17.50 -9.25 7.81
N THR A 179 17.00 -9.91 6.77
CA THR A 179 17.86 -10.58 5.79
C THR A 179 18.55 -9.52 4.95
N VAL A 180 19.87 -9.52 4.97
CA VAL A 180 20.69 -8.50 4.32
C VAL A 180 21.41 -9.08 3.11
N ALA A 181 21.21 -8.49 1.94
CA ALA A 181 21.93 -8.91 0.74
C ALA A 181 23.43 -8.57 0.84
N ALA A 182 24.30 -9.56 0.62
CA ALA A 182 25.74 -9.33 0.57
C ALA A 182 26.15 -8.45 -0.62
N SER A 183 25.35 -8.46 -1.68
CA SER A 183 25.54 -7.71 -2.93
C SER A 183 24.95 -6.30 -2.92
N ARG A 184 24.55 -5.74 -1.76
CA ARG A 184 23.98 -4.39 -1.67
C ARG A 184 24.86 -3.36 -2.42
N PRO A 185 24.31 -2.67 -3.43
CA PRO A 185 25.09 -1.73 -4.24
C PRO A 185 25.57 -0.55 -3.40
N LYS A 186 26.80 -0.10 -3.71
CA LYS A 186 27.40 1.11 -3.15
C LYS A 186 27.91 2.02 -4.25
N GLN A 187 27.73 3.33 -4.06
CA GLN A 187 28.34 4.36 -4.89
C GLN A 187 29.05 5.38 -4.00
N GLY A 188 30.31 5.68 -4.31
CA GLY A 188 31.13 6.57 -3.48
C GLY A 188 31.25 6.10 -2.02
N GLY A 189 31.20 4.78 -1.78
CA GLY A 189 31.27 4.18 -0.44
C GLY A 189 29.95 4.17 0.34
N ARG A 190 28.89 4.78 -0.17
CA ARG A 190 27.55 4.85 0.45
C ARG A 190 26.62 3.83 -0.18
N TYR A 191 25.71 3.27 0.62
CA TYR A 191 24.68 2.38 0.08
C TYR A 191 23.72 3.13 -0.83
N VAL A 192 23.23 2.41 -1.84
CA VAL A 192 22.25 2.92 -2.78
C VAL A 192 20.85 2.67 -2.22
N ARG A 193 20.00 3.71 -2.27
CA ARG A 193 18.56 3.66 -1.97
C ARG A 193 17.80 3.81 -3.29
N ASN A 194 16.92 2.86 -3.58
CA ASN A 194 16.07 2.93 -4.76
C ASN A 194 14.90 3.87 -4.49
N THR A 195 14.82 4.98 -5.23
CA THR A 195 13.68 5.92 -5.13
C THR A 195 12.68 5.73 -6.26
N GLU A 196 12.88 4.73 -7.12
CA GLU A 196 11.90 4.38 -8.15
C GLU A 196 10.73 3.62 -7.53
N MET A 197 9.53 4.15 -7.75
CA MET A 197 8.28 3.46 -7.43
C MET A 197 7.77 2.77 -8.70
N ARG A 198 7.72 1.44 -8.71
CA ARG A 198 7.21 0.67 -9.84
C ARG A 198 5.87 0.06 -9.51
N TYR A 199 4.83 0.61 -10.12
CA TYR A 199 3.48 0.11 -9.97
C TYR A 199 2.98 -0.56 -11.26
N GLU A 200 2.17 -1.60 -11.07
CA GLU A 200 1.36 -2.28 -12.08
C GLU A 200 -0.12 -2.22 -11.63
N ASP A 201 -1.04 -2.77 -12.43
CA ASP A 201 -2.45 -2.95 -12.08
C ASP A 201 -3.13 -1.66 -11.57
N ASN A 202 -2.91 -0.55 -12.29
CA ASN A 202 -3.43 0.78 -11.96
C ASN A 202 -3.02 1.27 -10.55
N GLY A 203 -1.82 0.90 -10.08
CA GLY A 203 -1.34 1.29 -8.75
C GLY A 203 -1.58 0.24 -7.68
N ASN A 204 -2.32 -0.84 -7.96
CA ASN A 204 -2.65 -1.86 -6.96
C ASN A 204 -1.54 -2.89 -6.74
N THR A 205 -0.54 -2.93 -7.61
CA THR A 205 0.58 -3.85 -7.50
C THR A 205 1.88 -3.06 -7.44
N TYR A 206 2.71 -3.33 -6.45
CA TYR A 206 4.06 -2.77 -6.34
C TYR A 206 5.11 -3.83 -6.62
N VAL A 207 6.04 -3.51 -7.52
CA VAL A 207 7.10 -4.42 -7.97
C VAL A 207 8.37 -4.16 -7.16
N VAL A 208 8.81 -5.16 -6.41
CA VAL A 208 10.04 -5.11 -5.62
C VAL A 208 11.18 -5.72 -6.43
N LEU A 209 12.30 -5.02 -6.51
CA LEU A 209 13.50 -5.48 -7.19
C LEU A 209 14.47 -6.14 -6.21
N ASP A 210 15.41 -6.95 -6.71
CA ASP A 210 16.57 -7.39 -5.95
C ASP A 210 17.73 -6.37 -6.03
N ALA A 211 18.83 -6.64 -5.33
CA ALA A 211 20.03 -5.80 -5.37
C ALA A 211 20.71 -5.71 -6.75
N ALA A 212 20.36 -6.60 -7.67
CA ALA A 212 20.83 -6.61 -9.06
C ALA A 212 19.83 -5.94 -10.02
N GLY A 213 18.67 -5.46 -9.55
CA GLY A 213 17.65 -4.80 -10.35
C GLY A 213 16.65 -5.74 -11.05
N ASN A 214 16.68 -7.05 -10.75
CA ASN A 214 15.68 -8.00 -11.26
C ASN A 214 14.42 -7.95 -10.41
N VAL A 215 13.26 -8.34 -10.95
CA VAL A 215 12.04 -8.50 -10.14
C VAL A 215 12.25 -9.61 -9.12
N ALA A 216 12.13 -9.28 -7.84
CA ALA A 216 12.25 -10.21 -6.73
C ALA A 216 10.89 -10.79 -6.33
N PHE A 217 9.91 -9.91 -6.08
CA PHE A 217 8.54 -10.26 -5.74
C PHE A 217 7.61 -9.04 -5.96
N LYS A 218 6.30 -9.26 -5.81
CA LYS A 218 5.28 -8.21 -5.88
C LYS A 218 4.52 -8.15 -4.56
N VAL A 219 4.08 -6.95 -4.19
CA VAL A 219 3.10 -6.75 -3.11
C VAL A 219 1.86 -6.06 -3.65
N TYR A 220 0.71 -6.44 -3.14
CA TYR A 220 -0.60 -6.09 -3.66
C TYR A 220 -1.31 -5.23 -2.62
N ARG A 221 -1.86 -4.10 -3.02
CA ARG A 221 -2.61 -3.17 -2.15
C ARG A 221 -3.76 -3.91 -1.47
N GLY A 222 -3.99 -3.67 -0.18
CA GLY A 222 -5.04 -4.35 0.59
C GLY A 222 -4.78 -5.85 0.86
N ALA A 223 -3.65 -6.41 0.46
CA ALA A 223 -3.32 -7.80 0.74
C ALA A 223 -2.68 -7.98 2.13
N ALA A 224 -2.64 -9.23 2.60
CA ALA A 224 -2.10 -9.59 3.91
C ALA A 224 -0.70 -10.21 3.82
N TYR A 225 0.20 -9.72 4.68
CA TYR A 225 1.62 -10.05 4.71
C TYR A 225 2.13 -10.22 6.14
N ILE A 226 3.10 -11.10 6.35
CA ILE A 226 3.72 -11.33 7.66
C ILE A 226 5.24 -11.21 7.65
N THR A 227 5.88 -11.27 6.47
CA THR A 227 7.34 -11.16 6.41
C THR A 227 7.80 -9.72 6.55
N LEU A 228 8.96 -9.51 7.19
CA LEU A 228 9.53 -8.17 7.33
C LEU A 228 9.72 -7.51 5.95
N GLU A 229 10.21 -8.27 4.97
CA GLU A 229 10.53 -7.76 3.64
C GLU A 229 9.28 -7.31 2.88
N GLU A 230 8.22 -8.12 2.88
CA GLU A 230 6.96 -7.79 2.20
C GLU A 230 6.22 -6.66 2.91
N VAL A 231 6.18 -6.65 4.24
CA VAL A 231 5.52 -5.57 4.99
C VAL A 231 6.31 -4.26 4.82
N ALA A 232 7.64 -4.29 4.84
CA ALA A 232 8.44 -3.09 4.57
C ALA A 232 8.21 -2.54 3.16
N ALA A 233 8.18 -3.40 2.15
CA ALA A 233 7.86 -3.01 0.78
C ALA A 233 6.43 -2.47 0.65
N TYR A 234 5.45 -3.10 1.30
CA TYR A 234 4.07 -2.63 1.32
C TYR A 234 3.97 -1.25 1.95
N MET A 235 4.58 -1.05 3.13
CA MET A 235 4.55 0.26 3.80
C MET A 235 5.32 1.32 3.02
N PHE A 236 6.38 0.93 2.31
CA PHE A 236 7.09 1.81 1.40
C PHE A 236 6.19 2.27 0.24
N ALA A 237 5.42 1.34 -0.33
CA ALA A 237 4.59 1.57 -1.51
C ALA A 237 3.26 2.28 -1.22
N PHE A 238 2.58 1.89 -0.14
CA PHE A 238 1.18 2.25 0.14
C PHE A 238 0.98 2.91 1.51
N GLY A 239 1.97 2.76 2.41
CA GLY A 239 1.87 3.28 3.77
C GLY A 239 2.04 4.79 3.90
N GLY A 240 2.71 5.43 2.94
CA GLY A 240 2.99 6.87 2.97
C GLY A 240 1.87 7.75 2.40
N ALA A 241 1.39 7.43 1.19
CA ALA A 241 0.45 8.25 0.42
C ALA A 241 -0.96 8.25 1.02
N ASP A 242 -1.48 7.05 1.32
CA ASP A 242 -2.90 6.87 1.70
C ASP A 242 -3.02 6.29 3.11
N GLY A 243 -1.88 5.89 3.67
CA GLY A 243 -1.81 5.24 4.96
C GLY A 243 -2.44 3.86 5.00
N ALA A 244 -2.59 3.24 3.84
CA ALA A 244 -2.97 1.85 3.75
C ALA A 244 -1.90 0.98 4.42
N PHE A 245 -2.33 -0.05 5.14
CA PHE A 245 -1.48 -1.06 5.75
C PHE A 245 -2.00 -2.46 5.40
N PRO A 246 -1.19 -3.53 5.53
CA PRO A 246 -1.64 -4.86 5.14
C PRO A 246 -2.89 -5.29 5.91
N ALA A 247 -3.82 -5.97 5.23
CA ALA A 247 -5.17 -6.20 5.76
C ALA A 247 -5.23 -7.04 7.06
N ASN A 248 -4.16 -7.78 7.37
CA ASN A 248 -4.02 -8.53 8.62
C ASN A 248 -3.49 -7.70 9.80
N TYR A 249 -3.31 -6.39 9.65
CA TYR A 249 -2.91 -5.49 10.74
C TYR A 249 -4.12 -4.75 11.32
N THR A 250 -4.01 -4.36 12.59
CA THR A 250 -5.01 -3.55 13.27
C THR A 250 -4.35 -2.54 14.20
N SER A 251 -5.02 -1.41 14.42
CA SER A 251 -4.54 -0.36 15.31
C SER A 251 -4.60 -0.76 16.79
N SER A 252 -5.53 -1.63 17.16
CA SER A 252 -5.67 -2.08 18.54
C SER A 252 -4.56 -3.04 18.95
N LYS A 253 -3.90 -2.74 20.07
CA LYS A 253 -2.89 -3.62 20.72
C LYS A 253 -3.48 -4.90 21.33
N LYS A 254 -4.81 -5.05 21.34
CA LYS A 254 -5.54 -6.06 22.13
C LYS A 254 -6.49 -6.94 21.32
N THR A 255 -6.52 -6.80 19.99
CA THR A 255 -7.39 -7.62 19.14
C THR A 255 -7.11 -9.11 19.37
N ASN A 256 -8.17 -9.88 19.63
CA ASN A 256 -8.06 -11.30 19.92
C ASN A 256 -7.85 -12.08 18.60
N PRO A 257 -6.74 -12.82 18.44
CA PRO A 257 -6.52 -13.63 17.24
C PRO A 257 -7.57 -14.74 17.07
N GLU A 258 -8.16 -15.28 18.15
CA GLU A 258 -9.12 -16.39 18.06
C GLU A 258 -10.40 -16.01 17.30
N THR A 259 -10.83 -14.76 17.46
CA THR A 259 -12.04 -14.22 16.82
C THR A 259 -11.72 -13.43 15.55
N SER A 260 -10.44 -13.25 15.23
CA SER A 260 -10.02 -12.54 14.03
C SER A 260 -10.10 -13.47 12.81
N PRO A 261 -10.59 -12.99 11.65
CA PRO A 261 -10.47 -13.74 10.41
C PRO A 261 -9.02 -14.03 10.03
N TRP A 262 -8.02 -13.39 10.64
CA TRP A 262 -6.61 -13.61 10.36
C TRP A 262 -5.94 -14.65 11.27
N GLY A 263 -6.54 -15.01 12.42
CA GLY A 263 -6.00 -16.03 13.32
C GLY A 263 -4.53 -15.78 13.72
N GLU A 264 -3.67 -16.77 13.49
CA GLU A 264 -2.22 -16.69 13.77
C GLU A 264 -1.47 -15.67 12.90
N TYR A 265 -2.09 -15.22 11.80
CA TYR A 265 -1.53 -14.22 10.90
C TYR A 265 -1.93 -12.79 11.27
N LEU A 266 -2.79 -12.59 12.27
CA LEU A 266 -3.10 -11.26 12.80
C LEU A 266 -1.83 -10.57 13.31
N ARG A 267 -1.70 -9.28 13.00
CA ARG A 267 -0.69 -8.35 13.51
C ARG A 267 -1.39 -7.14 14.12
N VAL A 268 -0.76 -6.50 15.11
CA VAL A 268 -1.41 -5.43 15.89
C VAL A 268 -0.51 -4.20 15.97
N ASN A 269 -0.99 -3.18 16.70
CA ASN A 269 -0.23 -2.00 17.07
C ASN A 269 0.10 -1.07 15.87
N HIS A 270 -0.78 -0.96 14.90
CA HIS A 270 -0.67 0.14 13.94
C HIS A 270 -1.04 1.47 14.63
N SER A 271 -0.05 2.23 15.07
CA SER A 271 -0.28 3.46 15.85
C SER A 271 0.78 4.51 15.61
N TYR A 272 0.50 5.74 16.01
CA TYR A 272 1.45 6.85 15.94
C TYR A 272 2.74 6.55 16.73
N PHE A 273 3.89 6.81 16.10
CA PHE A 273 5.21 6.75 16.72
C PHE A 273 5.64 8.15 17.15
N LEU A 274 5.85 8.34 18.46
CA LEU A 274 6.11 9.68 19.01
C LEU A 274 7.45 10.27 18.56
N GLY A 275 8.52 9.46 18.59
CA GLY A 275 9.87 9.91 18.24
C GLY A 275 10.35 11.13 19.04
N ASP A 276 10.05 11.16 20.34
CA ASP A 276 10.46 12.21 21.28
C ASP A 276 11.72 11.74 22.01
N THR A 277 12.88 12.21 21.57
CA THR A 277 14.17 11.81 22.15
C THR A 277 14.47 12.47 23.49
N GLU A 278 13.69 13.47 23.93
CA GLU A 278 13.82 14.01 25.30
C GLU A 278 13.16 13.06 26.31
N ARG A 279 12.00 12.52 25.94
CA ARG A 279 11.28 11.52 26.73
C ARG A 279 11.90 10.12 26.62
N TYR A 280 12.39 9.76 25.44
CA TYR A 280 12.97 8.46 25.12
C TYR A 280 14.42 8.62 24.64
N PRO A 281 15.37 8.87 25.56
CA PRO A 281 16.74 9.26 25.21
C PRO A 281 17.59 8.16 24.55
N ARG A 282 17.04 6.96 24.38
CA ARG A 282 17.72 5.86 23.67
C ARG A 282 17.24 5.73 22.22
N GLU A 283 16.13 6.39 21.86
CA GLU A 283 15.66 6.40 20.48
C GLU A 283 16.53 7.35 19.64
N PRO A 284 17.00 6.94 18.45
CA PRO A 284 17.61 7.87 17.52
C PRO A 284 16.58 8.83 16.92
N LYS A 285 16.99 10.09 16.74
CA LYS A 285 16.22 11.07 15.98
C LYS A 285 16.08 10.63 14.52
N LEU A 286 14.87 10.29 14.11
CA LEU A 286 14.54 9.95 12.72
C LEU A 286 14.46 11.22 11.84
N PRO A 287 14.65 11.10 10.51
CA PRO A 287 14.59 12.23 9.59
C PRO A 287 13.28 13.02 9.69
N ASN A 288 13.39 14.35 9.86
CA ASN A 288 12.26 15.27 9.88
C ASN A 288 11.09 14.92 10.84
N ILE A 289 11.30 14.10 11.87
CA ILE A 289 10.22 13.65 12.76
C ILE A 289 9.65 14.78 13.63
N THR A 290 8.33 14.86 13.73
CA THR A 290 7.58 15.87 14.52
C THR A 290 7.96 15.89 16.00
N GLY A 291 8.16 14.72 16.62
CA GLY A 291 8.58 14.60 18.02
C GLY A 291 9.92 15.24 18.35
N CYS A 292 10.71 15.60 17.34
CA CYS A 292 11.99 16.30 17.47
C CYS A 292 12.04 17.62 16.69
N GLY A 293 10.89 18.27 16.49
CA GLY A 293 10.77 19.59 15.84
C GLY A 293 10.79 19.58 14.31
N GLY A 294 10.63 18.41 13.68
CA GLY A 294 10.38 18.29 12.24
C GLY A 294 8.89 18.38 11.90
N SER A 295 8.54 18.08 10.64
CA SER A 295 7.15 18.13 10.14
C SER A 295 6.57 16.77 9.74
N LEU A 296 7.38 15.70 9.71
CA LEU A 296 6.96 14.37 9.28
C LEU A 296 6.43 13.55 10.46
N GLN A 297 5.19 13.08 10.33
CA GLN A 297 4.61 12.12 11.26
C GLN A 297 5.11 10.71 10.95
N TYR A 298 5.36 9.94 12.00
CA TYR A 298 5.75 8.54 11.88
C TYR A 298 4.71 7.65 12.54
N TRP A 299 4.55 6.45 11.99
CA TRP A 299 3.70 5.40 12.50
C TRP A 299 4.51 4.15 12.74
N GLU A 300 4.09 3.35 13.71
CA GLU A 300 4.69 2.07 14.04
C GLU A 300 3.70 0.91 13.84
N MET A 301 4.23 -0.29 13.64
CA MET A 301 3.46 -1.54 13.67
C MET A 301 4.31 -2.74 14.09
N ASP A 302 3.67 -3.75 14.70
CA ASP A 302 4.34 -4.98 15.11
C ASP A 302 4.55 -5.92 13.91
N ILE A 303 5.80 -6.28 13.59
CA ILE A 303 6.09 -7.30 12.55
C ILE A 303 5.82 -8.72 13.04
N GLY A 304 6.10 -8.97 14.33
CA GLY A 304 6.03 -10.30 14.92
C GLY A 304 7.14 -11.24 14.42
N THR A 305 7.87 -11.84 15.35
CA THR A 305 8.95 -12.81 15.07
C THR A 305 8.70 -14.07 15.88
N GLY A 306 9.09 -15.24 15.37
CA GLY A 306 9.00 -16.50 16.11
C GLY A 306 7.59 -16.76 16.69
N SER A 307 7.49 -16.91 18.02
CA SER A 307 6.25 -17.21 18.75
C SER A 307 5.31 -16.02 18.97
N TYR A 308 5.32 -15.02 18.07
CA TYR A 308 4.57 -13.78 18.24
C TYR A 308 3.05 -14.01 18.37
N ASN A 309 2.48 -14.82 17.48
CA ASN A 309 1.05 -15.13 17.47
C ASN A 309 0.88 -16.62 17.16
N ASN A 310 0.10 -17.32 17.98
CA ASN A 310 -0.18 -18.75 17.82
C ASN A 310 -1.65 -19.05 17.50
N GLY A 311 -2.41 -18.03 17.08
CA GLY A 311 -3.85 -18.12 16.82
C GLY A 311 -4.73 -17.93 18.05
N ASN A 312 -4.20 -18.15 19.25
CA ASN A 312 -4.93 -18.00 20.52
C ASN A 312 -4.50 -16.76 21.31
N LYS A 313 -3.22 -16.40 21.21
CA LYS A 313 -2.62 -15.30 21.97
C LYS A 313 -1.52 -14.63 21.16
N ILE A 314 -1.48 -13.30 21.29
CA ILE A 314 -0.35 -12.48 20.83
C ILE A 314 0.59 -12.20 22.00
N THR A 315 1.87 -12.52 21.81
CA THR A 315 2.99 -12.16 22.69
C THR A 315 3.89 -11.18 21.95
N ARG A 316 3.67 -9.89 22.20
CA ARG A 316 4.37 -8.80 21.49
C ARG A 316 5.85 -8.77 21.87
N GLY A 317 6.73 -8.74 20.87
CA GLY A 317 8.18 -8.66 21.05
C GLY A 317 8.71 -7.23 20.90
N ALA A 318 10.03 -7.11 20.71
CA ALA A 318 10.74 -5.84 20.52
C ALA A 318 10.72 -5.32 19.06
N CYS A 319 10.21 -6.11 18.12
CA CYS A 319 10.36 -5.84 16.69
C CYS A 319 9.23 -4.96 16.13
N ARG A 320 9.58 -3.86 15.48
CA ARG A 320 8.64 -2.90 14.90
C ARG A 320 9.14 -2.40 13.56
N LEU A 321 8.21 -2.20 12.63
CA LEU A 321 8.42 -1.23 11.57
C LEU A 321 7.99 0.15 12.07
N VAL A 322 8.73 1.17 11.67
CA VAL A 322 8.46 2.59 11.90
C VAL A 322 8.62 3.32 10.57
N TYR A 323 7.59 3.98 10.07
CA TYR A 323 7.62 4.57 8.74
C TYR A 323 6.97 5.94 8.72
N GLY A 324 7.41 6.79 7.79
CA GLY A 324 6.83 8.10 7.56
C GLY A 324 5.49 7.99 6.84
N ARG A 325 4.49 8.76 7.28
CA ARG A 325 3.17 8.87 6.65
C ARG A 325 2.85 10.33 6.39
N ASN A 326 2.11 10.62 5.32
CA ASN A 326 1.51 11.94 5.15
C ASN A 326 0.55 12.25 6.31
N ASP A 327 0.44 13.53 6.67
CA ASP A 327 -0.67 13.97 7.50
C ASP A 327 -1.96 13.80 6.69
N LEU A 328 -3.03 13.37 7.36
CA LEU A 328 -4.33 13.04 6.76
C LEU A 328 -5.10 14.28 6.26
N ASP A 329 -4.45 15.44 6.28
CA ASP A 329 -5.03 16.76 6.03
C ASP A 329 -4.59 17.38 4.68
N GLY A 330 -3.77 16.67 3.90
CA GLY A 330 -3.58 16.96 2.46
C GLY A 330 -2.89 18.29 2.08
N ASP A 331 -2.28 19.02 3.03
CA ASP A 331 -1.65 20.33 2.77
C ASP A 331 -0.12 20.27 2.53
N GLY A 332 0.50 19.11 2.78
CA GLY A 332 1.93 18.90 2.60
C GLY A 332 2.32 18.39 1.19
N VAL A 333 3.21 19.11 0.51
CA VAL A 333 3.92 18.57 -0.68
C VAL A 333 4.95 17.54 -0.19
N TYR A 334 4.60 16.26 -0.27
CA TYR A 334 5.51 15.16 0.03
C TYR A 334 6.31 14.78 -1.22
N GLU A 335 7.63 14.84 -1.16
CA GLU A 335 8.48 14.37 -2.25
C GLU A 335 8.82 12.88 -2.01
N LYS A 336 8.80 12.06 -3.06
CA LYS A 336 8.98 10.59 -2.98
C LYS A 336 10.31 10.18 -2.30
N ASP A 337 11.30 11.05 -2.29
CA ASP A 337 12.59 10.85 -1.62
C ASP A 337 12.51 10.96 -0.09
N GLU A 338 11.41 11.47 0.48
CA GLU A 338 11.18 11.59 1.92
C GLU A 338 10.51 10.35 2.55
N LEU A 339 10.14 9.33 1.76
CA LEU A 339 9.46 8.13 2.26
C LEU A 339 10.42 7.14 2.93
N HIS A 340 10.45 7.16 4.26
CA HIS A 340 11.31 6.29 5.05
C HIS A 340 10.53 5.15 5.69
N VAL A 341 11.09 3.94 5.62
CA VAL A 341 10.65 2.76 6.37
C VAL A 341 11.84 2.26 7.17
N PHE A 342 11.70 2.23 8.49
CA PHE A 342 12.72 1.78 9.42
C PHE A 342 12.26 0.53 10.16
N TYR A 343 13.21 -0.32 10.52
CA TYR A 343 12.98 -1.51 11.32
C TYR A 343 13.84 -1.47 12.58
N THR A 344 13.21 -1.76 13.72
CA THR A 344 13.91 -2.04 14.98
C THR A 344 13.58 -3.44 15.44
N TYR A 345 14.54 -4.10 16.09
CA TYR A 345 14.37 -5.41 16.72
C TYR A 345 14.90 -5.45 18.16
N ASN A 346 15.22 -4.28 18.72
CA ASN A 346 15.70 -4.10 20.08
C ASN A 346 14.96 -2.94 20.78
N HIS A 347 13.66 -2.80 20.51
CA HIS A 347 12.78 -1.88 21.23
C HIS A 347 13.22 -0.42 21.06
N TYR A 348 13.40 -0.02 19.80
CA TYR A 348 13.69 1.35 19.34
C TYR A 348 15.08 1.89 19.72
N ASP A 349 15.92 1.08 20.39
CA ASP A 349 17.29 1.49 20.71
C ASP A 349 18.14 1.64 19.44
N ASP A 350 17.92 0.80 18.42
CA ASP A 350 18.50 0.97 17.09
C ASP A 350 17.48 0.69 15.98
N PHE A 351 17.80 1.24 14.81
CA PHE A 351 17.04 1.06 13.58
C PHE A 351 17.95 0.69 12.40
N GLN A 352 17.34 0.09 11.39
CA GLN A 352 17.86 -0.03 10.02
C GLN A 352 16.81 0.50 9.05
N GLU A 353 17.23 1.20 8.00
CA GLU A 353 16.33 1.71 6.97
C GLU A 353 16.15 0.71 5.82
N TYR A 354 14.94 0.57 5.32
CA TYR A 354 14.65 -0.17 4.10
C TYR A 354 15.02 0.68 2.87
N LEU A 355 15.82 0.11 1.98
CA LEU A 355 16.40 0.78 0.81
C LEU A 355 15.61 0.55 -0.49
N ASN A 356 14.41 -0.03 -0.38
CA ASN A 356 13.46 -0.27 -1.47
C ASN A 356 13.94 -1.28 -2.54
N TYR A 357 14.49 -2.39 -2.06
CA TYR A 357 14.77 -3.61 -2.84
C TYR A 357 14.99 -4.78 -1.87
N GLN A 358 14.82 -6.01 -2.35
CA GLN A 358 14.97 -7.23 -1.58
C GLN A 358 16.35 -7.32 -0.91
N GLY A 359 16.36 -7.47 0.41
CA GLY A 359 17.57 -7.53 1.23
C GLY A 359 18.33 -6.20 1.30
N GLY A 360 17.72 -5.12 0.79
CA GLY A 360 18.20 -3.75 0.83
C GLY A 360 17.89 -3.12 2.17
N TRP A 361 18.74 -3.35 3.16
CA TRP A 361 18.67 -2.68 4.44
C TRP A 361 19.91 -1.82 4.66
N GLY A 362 19.75 -0.63 5.24
CA GLY A 362 20.84 0.26 5.61
C GLY A 362 21.69 -0.30 6.74
N GLU A 363 22.70 0.48 7.13
CA GLU A 363 23.46 0.19 8.34
C GLU A 363 22.57 0.37 9.57
N ARG A 364 22.80 -0.45 10.59
CA ARG A 364 22.16 -0.25 11.88
C ARG A 364 22.69 1.03 12.51
N PHE A 365 21.81 1.82 13.10
CA PHE A 365 22.13 3.08 13.77
C PHE A 365 21.28 3.25 15.01
N GLY A 366 21.81 3.93 16.02
CA GLY A 366 21.10 4.16 17.27
C GLY A 366 22.00 4.06 18.49
N TYR A 367 21.37 3.88 19.64
CA TYR A 367 22.00 3.91 20.95
C TYR A 367 22.96 2.76 21.18
N GLU A 368 22.59 1.49 20.90
CA GLU A 368 23.51 0.37 21.15
C GLU A 368 24.63 0.34 20.11
N THR A 369 24.36 0.80 18.88
CA THR A 369 25.36 0.81 17.81
C THR A 369 26.42 1.90 18.02
N ASN A 370 26.02 3.10 18.45
CA ASN A 370 26.92 4.26 18.49
C ASN A 370 27.26 4.75 19.91
N GLY A 371 26.65 4.18 20.94
CA GLY A 371 26.81 4.62 22.33
C GLY A 371 26.04 5.91 22.65
N SER A 372 25.86 6.17 23.95
CA SER A 372 24.99 7.24 24.48
C SER A 372 25.41 8.67 24.11
N SER A 373 26.67 8.90 23.71
CA SER A 373 27.20 10.23 23.40
C SER A 373 27.11 10.61 21.92
N ALA A 374 26.68 9.69 21.05
CA ALA A 374 26.63 9.90 19.60
C ALA A 374 25.47 9.11 18.96
N ILE A 375 24.26 9.21 19.50
CA ILE A 375 23.07 8.66 18.84
C ILE A 375 22.95 9.37 17.49
N LYS A 376 23.33 8.67 16.42
CA LYS A 376 23.27 9.17 15.04
C LYS A 376 22.00 8.64 14.39
N GLY A 377 21.43 9.45 13.50
CA GLY A 377 20.41 9.00 12.56
C GLY A 377 21.00 8.06 11.48
N PRO A 378 20.20 7.72 10.47
CA PRO A 378 20.61 6.81 9.40
C PRO A 378 21.86 7.29 8.66
N SER A 379 22.69 6.34 8.21
CA SER A 379 23.83 6.63 7.33
C SER A 379 23.34 7.29 6.04
N PRO A 380 24.09 8.24 5.44
CA PRO A 380 23.70 8.86 4.19
C PRO A 380 23.71 7.83 3.04
N TYR A 381 22.71 7.92 2.17
CA TYR A 381 22.57 7.07 0.99
C TYR A 381 22.83 7.85 -0.29
N VAL A 382 22.97 7.11 -1.39
CA VAL A 382 22.87 7.65 -2.74
C VAL A 382 21.52 7.24 -3.31
N SER A 383 20.66 8.21 -3.62
CA SER A 383 19.37 7.98 -4.25
C SER A 383 19.55 7.73 -5.75
N VAL A 384 18.98 6.63 -6.24
CA VAL A 384 18.98 6.27 -7.66
C VAL A 384 17.59 5.84 -8.11
N THR A 385 17.36 5.95 -9.42
CA THR A 385 16.26 5.25 -10.09
C THR A 385 16.86 4.12 -10.94
N TYR A 386 16.28 2.91 -10.87
CA TYR A 386 16.66 1.83 -11.76
C TYR A 386 15.99 2.04 -13.12
N SER A 387 16.41 3.01 -13.93
CA SER A 387 15.80 3.12 -15.28
C SER A 387 15.99 1.80 -16.05
N ALA A 388 14.89 1.20 -16.52
CA ALA A 388 14.93 0.02 -17.37
C ALA A 388 15.72 0.33 -18.65
N LEU A 389 16.89 -0.30 -18.82
CA LEU A 389 17.54 -0.44 -20.12
C LEU A 389 16.84 -1.57 -20.88
N SER A 390 15.66 -1.30 -21.44
CA SER A 390 15.08 -2.12 -22.51
C SER A 390 15.38 -1.47 -23.87
N ALA A 391 16.66 -1.32 -24.22
CA ALA A 391 17.03 -1.16 -25.63
C ALA A 391 18.50 -1.52 -25.85
N ARG A 392 18.69 -2.64 -26.55
CA ARG A 392 19.93 -3.14 -27.18
C ARG A 392 20.84 -3.93 -26.24
N GLY A 393 20.84 -5.25 -26.47
CA GLY A 393 21.62 -6.25 -25.75
C GLY A 393 23.06 -5.82 -25.49
N ASN A 394 23.33 -5.52 -24.22
CA ASN A 394 24.57 -5.80 -23.52
C ASN A 394 24.26 -5.68 -22.02
N SER A 395 24.54 -6.75 -21.29
CA SER A 395 24.23 -7.00 -19.89
C SER A 395 25.09 -6.16 -18.95
N ALA A 396 24.78 -4.87 -18.83
CA ALA A 396 25.21 -4.04 -17.72
C ALA A 396 24.17 -2.94 -17.44
N LEU A 397 23.51 -3.02 -16.28
CA LEU A 397 22.65 -1.95 -15.75
C LEU A 397 23.51 -0.72 -15.47
N SER A 398 23.29 0.38 -16.18
CA SER A 398 23.83 1.69 -15.81
C SER A 398 22.86 2.36 -14.84
N MET A 399 23.24 2.47 -13.56
CA MET A 399 22.53 3.30 -12.57
C MET A 399 22.64 4.77 -12.97
N TYR A 400 21.52 5.47 -13.08
CA TYR A 400 21.52 6.93 -13.20
C TYR A 400 21.33 7.53 -11.81
N VAL A 401 22.28 8.39 -11.42
CA VAL A 401 22.16 9.20 -10.20
C VAL A 401 21.04 10.21 -10.42
N VAL A 402 20.07 10.25 -9.53
CA VAL A 402 19.11 11.36 -9.50
C VAL A 402 19.87 12.59 -9.00
N PRO A 403 19.97 13.70 -9.77
CA PRO A 403 20.63 14.90 -9.29
C PRO A 403 19.95 15.39 -8.01
N GLU A 404 20.73 15.62 -6.96
CA GLU A 404 20.27 16.21 -5.71
C GLU A 404 19.62 17.57 -6.03
N LYS A 405 18.30 17.70 -5.85
CA LYS A 405 17.61 18.99 -5.98
C LYS A 405 18.21 19.93 -4.93
N GLN A 406 18.97 20.94 -5.36
CA GLN A 406 19.34 22.03 -4.47
C GLN A 406 18.04 22.75 -4.04
N ARG A 407 17.64 22.59 -2.76
CA ARG A 407 16.54 23.36 -2.20
C ARG A 407 16.93 24.85 -2.21
N PRO A 408 16.02 25.78 -2.58
CA PRO A 408 16.26 27.19 -2.34
C PRO A 408 16.47 27.39 -0.84
N LEU A 409 17.52 28.12 -0.46
CA LEU A 409 17.67 28.62 0.89
C LEU A 409 16.41 29.43 1.22
N ALA A 410 15.66 29.00 2.24
CA ALA A 410 14.55 29.76 2.78
C ALA A 410 15.06 31.15 3.19
N ALA A 411 14.41 32.20 2.68
CA ALA A 411 14.66 33.59 3.02
C ALA A 411 13.95 33.98 4.32
#